data_AF-A0A2S8V9X7-F1
#
_entry.id   AF-A0A2S8V9X7-F1
#
_cell.length_a   1.000
_cell.length_b   1.000
_cell.length_c   1.000
_cell.angle_alpha   90.00
_cell.angle_beta   90.00
_cell.angle_gamma   90.00
#
_symmetry.space_group_name_H-M   'P 1'
#
loop_
_entity.id
_entity.type
_entity.pdbx_description
1 polymer ?
#
loop_
_entity_poly.entity_id
_entity_poly.type
_entity_poly.pdbx_seq_one_letter_code
_entity_poly.pdbx_strand_id
1 'polypeptide(L)'
;MSDFFSSDDIRALREHGIALFADRVLIGVQPPLTEARIAEIETACAGPLPEALRALWRLTAGGELAYDLRANMDGNEEALSWAELFYDGSDHYRDLQGWIEHEQECAEEAATEHGETWNGKLRYLPIGGFEYCDRVYVTVEPGPHAGSIVAWKMGLPGWTHALQQDGIATIAPNLHAAFAALCLETDPEHDEDSPGVRVLEYLDERVSDHGMPQALADKLTAFYLRARLDWRGPLAAGTLLESAYLAGLALQHALAHDDDALVRQLAALGMVFDGPLRGSATPIEVALIQHAYAAADALLEAGAPVCPTAIHRIERKPPPQLVQRLLAQGAVPDALGVARCVACGSPEAARLIAAACGEGVQTAYADVRDSMANTYEEDLRRVRAGKLGHYLGAEGLAERVANLREFSL
;
A
#
# COMPACT_ATOMS: atom_id res chain seq x y z
N MET A 1 8.09 -14.43 -25.40
CA MET A 1 9.10 -15.13 -24.57
C MET A 1 10.31 -14.23 -24.55
N SER A 2 10.82 -13.85 -23.38
CA SER A 2 12.04 -13.04 -23.32
C SER A 2 13.23 -13.90 -23.75
N ASP A 3 14.10 -13.36 -24.59
CA ASP A 3 15.34 -14.02 -25.04
C ASP A 3 16.36 -14.23 -23.89
N PHE A 4 15.95 -13.94 -22.65
CA PHE A 4 16.79 -13.96 -21.46
C PHE A 4 17.04 -15.38 -20.95
N PHE A 5 16.06 -16.27 -21.07
CA PHE A 5 16.14 -17.66 -20.60
C PHE A 5 16.14 -18.64 -21.77
N SER A 6 17.00 -19.65 -21.68
CA SER A 6 16.96 -20.78 -22.60
C SER A 6 15.77 -21.70 -22.28
N SER A 7 15.39 -22.57 -23.21
CA SER A 7 14.35 -23.58 -22.94
C SER A 7 14.71 -24.50 -21.77
N ASP A 8 16.00 -24.77 -21.56
CA ASP A 8 16.50 -25.55 -20.43
C ASP A 8 16.35 -24.80 -19.11
N ASP A 9 16.64 -23.50 -19.11
CA ASP A 9 16.41 -22.64 -17.94
C ASP A 9 14.92 -22.62 -17.58
N ILE A 10 14.03 -22.42 -18.56
CA ILE A 10 12.58 -22.40 -18.32
C ILE A 10 12.11 -23.72 -17.72
N ARG A 11 12.59 -24.86 -18.23
CA ARG A 11 12.26 -26.17 -17.69
C ARG A 11 12.77 -26.32 -16.25
N ALA A 12 14.00 -25.94 -15.97
CA ALA A 12 14.56 -25.99 -14.62
C ALA A 12 13.78 -25.10 -13.64
N LEU A 13 13.41 -23.87 -14.05
CA LEU A 13 12.55 -22.99 -13.25
C LEU A 13 11.22 -23.66 -12.90
N ARG A 14 10.59 -24.37 -13.86
CA ARG A 14 9.34 -25.10 -13.59
C ARG A 14 9.52 -26.19 -12.55
N GLU A 15 10.64 -26.93 -12.57
CA GLU A 15 10.95 -27.97 -11.59
C GLU A 15 11.07 -27.40 -10.16
N HIS A 16 11.39 -26.11 -10.03
CA HIS A 16 11.46 -25.39 -8.75
C HIS A 16 10.20 -24.59 -8.41
N GLY A 17 9.09 -24.81 -9.12
CA GLY A 17 7.82 -24.13 -8.84
C GLY A 17 7.81 -22.65 -9.25
N ILE A 18 8.52 -22.30 -10.32
CA ILE A 18 8.62 -20.92 -10.81
C ILE A 18 8.08 -20.85 -12.24
N ALA A 19 7.29 -19.83 -12.56
CA ALA A 19 6.81 -19.54 -13.90
C ALA A 19 7.09 -18.10 -14.31
N LEU A 20 7.18 -17.86 -15.62
CA LEU A 20 7.29 -16.52 -16.18
C LEU A 20 6.06 -16.22 -17.03
N PHE A 21 5.36 -15.13 -16.72
CA PHE A 21 4.22 -14.66 -17.50
C PHE A 21 4.32 -13.14 -17.68
N ALA A 22 4.21 -12.66 -18.92
CA ALA A 22 4.24 -11.23 -19.24
C ALA A 22 5.43 -10.47 -18.61
N ASP A 23 6.63 -11.07 -18.67
CA ASP A 23 7.86 -10.55 -18.07
C ASP A 23 7.80 -10.34 -16.55
N ARG A 24 6.98 -11.13 -15.85
CA ARG A 24 6.97 -11.24 -14.40
C ARG A 24 7.24 -12.66 -13.95
N VAL A 25 7.96 -12.77 -12.85
CA VAL A 25 8.23 -14.00 -12.10
C VAL A 25 7.05 -14.31 -11.18
N LEU A 26 6.58 -15.55 -11.21
CA LEU A 26 5.67 -16.12 -10.24
C LEU A 26 6.39 -17.27 -9.53
N ILE A 27 6.23 -17.34 -8.21
CA ILE A 27 6.82 -18.40 -7.36
C ILE A 27 5.71 -19.24 -6.74
N GLY A 28 6.04 -20.43 -6.23
CA GLY A 28 5.03 -21.31 -5.60
C GLY A 28 3.94 -21.74 -6.59
N VAL A 29 4.27 -21.79 -7.88
CA VAL A 29 3.28 -21.99 -8.94
C VAL A 29 2.70 -23.40 -8.89
N GLN A 30 1.41 -23.51 -9.16
CA GLN A 30 0.68 -24.77 -9.13
C GLN A 30 0.60 -25.41 -10.52
N PRO A 31 0.28 -26.72 -10.62
CA PRO A 31 0.04 -27.38 -11.89
C PRO A 31 -1.00 -26.63 -12.76
N PRO A 32 -0.88 -26.64 -14.09
CA PRO A 32 -1.87 -26.02 -14.98
C PRO A 32 -3.29 -26.57 -14.80
N LEU A 33 -4.30 -25.74 -15.06
CA LEU A 33 -5.69 -26.21 -15.14
C LEU A 33 -5.87 -27.09 -16.38
N THR A 34 -6.72 -28.11 -16.24
CA THR A 34 -7.16 -28.91 -17.39
C THR A 34 -8.11 -28.10 -18.27
N GLU A 35 -8.13 -28.34 -19.58
CA GLU A 35 -9.10 -27.68 -20.48
C GLU A 35 -10.55 -27.93 -20.07
N ALA A 36 -10.85 -29.08 -19.46
CA ALA A 36 -12.18 -29.39 -18.94
C ALA A 36 -12.57 -28.44 -17.80
N ARG A 37 -11.64 -28.18 -16.87
CA ARG A 37 -11.86 -27.25 -15.77
C ARG A 37 -11.97 -25.80 -16.25
N ILE A 38 -11.15 -25.39 -17.21
CA ILE A 38 -11.26 -24.05 -17.84
C ILE A 38 -12.64 -23.89 -18.51
N ALA A 39 -13.12 -24.92 -19.22
CA ALA A 39 -14.44 -24.89 -19.84
C ALA A 39 -15.58 -24.85 -18.80
N GLU A 40 -15.43 -25.55 -17.68
CA GLU A 40 -16.38 -25.48 -16.56
C GLU A 40 -16.47 -24.06 -15.99
N ILE A 41 -15.34 -23.42 -15.69
CA ILE A 41 -15.31 -22.03 -15.19
C ILE A 41 -15.90 -21.07 -16.22
N GLU A 42 -15.60 -21.24 -17.51
CA GLU A 42 -16.21 -20.43 -18.58
C GLU A 42 -17.75 -20.55 -18.57
N THR A 43 -18.30 -21.71 -18.21
CA THR A 43 -19.75 -21.86 -18.11
C THR A 43 -20.35 -21.01 -17.00
N ALA A 44 -19.61 -20.60 -15.98
CA ALA A 44 -20.08 -19.67 -14.94
C ALA A 44 -20.06 -18.20 -15.39
N CYS A 45 -19.42 -17.89 -16.52
CA CYS A 45 -19.18 -16.51 -16.99
C CYS A 45 -20.27 -16.02 -17.96
N ALA A 46 -20.50 -14.71 -17.98
CA ALA A 46 -21.47 -14.07 -18.88
C ALA A 46 -20.99 -14.00 -20.35
N GLY A 47 -19.68 -14.14 -20.57
CA GLY A 47 -19.04 -14.14 -21.87
C GLY A 47 -17.81 -15.05 -21.88
N PRO A 48 -17.11 -15.15 -23.02
CA PRO A 48 -15.97 -16.04 -23.17
C PRO A 48 -14.78 -15.58 -22.31
N LEU A 49 -14.00 -16.55 -21.82
CA LEU A 49 -12.75 -16.26 -21.12
C LEU A 49 -11.71 -15.64 -22.06
N PRO A 50 -11.04 -14.53 -21.69
CA PRO A 50 -9.97 -13.95 -22.49
C PRO A 50 -8.81 -14.93 -22.71
N GLU A 51 -8.21 -14.91 -23.90
CA GLU A 51 -7.13 -15.85 -24.23
C GLU A 51 -5.91 -15.70 -23.31
N ALA A 52 -5.59 -14.48 -22.86
CA ALA A 52 -4.49 -14.27 -21.92
C ALA A 52 -4.71 -14.99 -20.58
N LEU A 53 -5.95 -15.06 -20.09
CA LEU A 53 -6.29 -15.80 -18.87
C LEU A 53 -6.18 -17.31 -19.10
N ARG A 54 -6.68 -17.80 -20.24
CA ARG A 54 -6.50 -19.21 -20.63
C ARG A 54 -5.03 -19.59 -20.73
N ALA A 55 -4.22 -18.73 -21.34
CA ALA A 55 -2.77 -18.93 -21.46
C ALA A 55 -2.09 -18.95 -20.08
N LEU A 56 -2.49 -18.06 -19.16
CA LEU A 56 -2.02 -18.08 -17.78
C LEU A 56 -2.40 -19.41 -17.10
N TRP A 57 -3.64 -19.87 -17.17
CA TRP A 57 -4.06 -21.13 -16.54
C TRP A 57 -3.45 -22.39 -17.16
N ARG A 58 -3.14 -22.37 -18.46
CA ARG A 58 -2.34 -23.40 -19.12
C ARG A 58 -0.88 -23.37 -18.69
N LEU A 59 -0.39 -22.23 -18.20
CA LEU A 59 0.94 -22.08 -17.64
C LEU A 59 0.96 -22.49 -16.17
N THR A 60 0.02 -22.01 -15.37
CA THR A 60 -0.11 -22.33 -13.95
C THR A 60 -1.51 -21.99 -13.44
N ALA A 61 -2.06 -22.86 -12.61
CA ALA A 61 -3.30 -22.60 -11.89
C ALA A 61 -2.98 -22.06 -10.50
N GLY A 62 -2.38 -20.88 -10.37
CA GLY A 62 -2.05 -20.29 -9.08
C GLY A 62 -0.61 -19.81 -8.97
N GLY A 63 -0.20 -19.48 -7.75
CA GLY A 63 1.15 -19.00 -7.44
C GLY A 63 1.15 -17.61 -6.82
N GLU A 64 2.29 -17.26 -6.26
CA GLU A 64 2.51 -16.02 -5.54
C GLU A 64 3.14 -14.96 -6.45
N LEU A 65 2.73 -13.71 -6.23
CA LEU A 65 3.18 -12.50 -6.88
C LEU A 65 3.77 -11.58 -5.80
N ALA A 66 5.06 -11.34 -5.89
CA ALA A 66 5.76 -10.46 -4.96
C ALA A 66 6.09 -9.16 -5.69
N TYR A 67 5.13 -8.26 -5.82
CA TYR A 67 5.31 -6.97 -6.50
C TYR A 67 4.40 -5.93 -5.88
N ASP A 68 4.77 -4.67 -6.08
CA ASP A 68 3.92 -3.53 -5.81
C ASP A 68 2.91 -3.32 -6.96
N LEU A 69 1.70 -2.92 -6.59
CA LEU A 69 0.65 -2.49 -7.49
C LEU A 69 -0.08 -1.30 -6.87
N ARG A 70 -0.35 -0.27 -7.68
CA ARG A 70 -1.15 0.88 -7.26
C ARG A 70 -2.32 1.14 -8.19
N ALA A 71 -3.36 1.73 -7.62
CA ALA A 71 -4.48 2.27 -8.38
C ALA A 71 -5.03 3.52 -7.72
N ASN A 72 -5.58 4.42 -8.53
CA ASN A 72 -6.39 5.50 -8.01
C ASN A 72 -7.81 5.01 -7.74
N MET A 73 -8.28 5.16 -6.50
CA MET A 73 -9.62 4.75 -6.07
C MET A 73 -10.26 5.90 -5.29
N ASP A 74 -11.38 6.43 -5.76
CA ASP A 74 -12.08 7.58 -5.16
C ASP A 74 -11.18 8.80 -4.90
N GLY A 75 -10.20 9.02 -5.78
CA GLY A 75 -9.23 10.11 -5.66
C GLY A 75 -8.05 9.80 -4.74
N ASN A 76 -8.03 8.66 -4.05
CA ASN A 76 -6.92 8.21 -3.23
C ASN A 76 -5.86 7.46 -4.06
N GLU A 77 -4.60 7.53 -3.61
CA GLU A 77 -3.50 6.72 -4.15
C GLU A 77 -3.35 5.43 -3.31
N GLU A 78 -3.97 4.34 -3.76
CA GLU A 78 -4.08 3.11 -2.99
C GLU A 78 -3.08 2.04 -3.45
N ALA A 79 -2.42 1.41 -2.48
CA ALA A 79 -1.65 0.19 -2.71
C ALA A 79 -2.60 -1.02 -2.71
N LEU A 80 -2.45 -1.87 -3.71
CA LEU A 80 -3.25 -3.07 -3.90
C LEU A 80 -2.38 -4.31 -3.66
N SER A 81 -2.82 -5.18 -2.77
CA SER A 81 -2.16 -6.47 -2.56
C SER A 81 -2.72 -7.50 -3.55
N TRP A 82 -2.01 -7.71 -4.65
CA TRP A 82 -2.23 -8.83 -5.56
C TRP A 82 -1.15 -9.89 -5.31
N ALA A 83 -1.19 -10.52 -4.14
CA ALA A 83 -0.14 -11.42 -3.67
C ALA A 83 -0.31 -12.86 -4.17
N GLU A 84 -1.53 -13.28 -4.50
CA GLU A 84 -1.85 -14.64 -4.92
C GLU A 84 -2.67 -14.64 -6.23
N LEU A 85 -2.40 -15.62 -7.09
CA LEU A 85 -3.34 -16.09 -8.10
C LEU A 85 -4.19 -17.22 -7.52
N PHE A 86 -5.52 -17.07 -7.54
CA PHE A 86 -6.41 -18.06 -6.94
C PHE A 86 -6.37 -19.39 -7.71
N TYR A 87 -6.43 -20.48 -6.95
CA TYR A 87 -6.39 -21.84 -7.46
C TYR A 87 -7.26 -22.81 -6.69
N ASP A 88 -7.65 -23.91 -7.32
CA ASP A 88 -8.47 -24.97 -6.70
C ASP A 88 -7.64 -25.70 -5.63
N GLY A 89 -8.19 -25.88 -4.42
CA GLY A 89 -7.49 -26.50 -3.31
C GLY A 89 -6.46 -25.61 -2.59
N SER A 90 -6.54 -24.29 -2.75
CA SER A 90 -5.81 -23.35 -1.90
C SER A 90 -6.28 -23.47 -0.44
N ASP A 91 -5.34 -23.54 0.50
CA ASP A 91 -5.60 -23.58 1.95
C ASP A 91 -5.74 -22.17 2.57
N HIS A 92 -5.74 -21.12 1.73
CA HIS A 92 -5.99 -19.75 2.15
C HIS A 92 -7.49 -19.51 2.46
N TYR A 93 -7.96 -18.26 2.37
CA TYR A 93 -9.31 -17.90 2.82
C TYR A 93 -10.41 -18.65 2.04
N ARG A 94 -10.28 -18.70 0.71
CA ARG A 94 -11.08 -19.51 -0.21
C ARG A 94 -10.20 -19.93 -1.37
N ASP A 95 -10.47 -21.09 -1.93
CA ASP A 95 -9.88 -21.53 -3.19
C ASP A 95 -10.61 -20.89 -4.39
N LEU A 96 -10.14 -21.14 -5.61
CA LEU A 96 -10.72 -20.53 -6.82
C LEU A 96 -12.23 -20.84 -6.96
N GLN A 97 -12.62 -22.10 -6.74
CA GLN A 97 -14.03 -22.49 -6.78
C GLN A 97 -14.84 -21.77 -5.69
N GLY A 98 -14.34 -21.74 -4.45
CA GLY A 98 -15.00 -21.07 -3.34
C GLY A 98 -15.13 -19.55 -3.53
N TRP A 99 -14.20 -18.91 -4.24
CA TRP A 99 -14.33 -17.52 -4.66
C TRP A 99 -15.37 -17.34 -5.77
N ILE A 100 -15.40 -18.22 -6.77
CA ILE A 100 -16.45 -18.19 -7.80
C ILE A 100 -17.84 -18.31 -7.17
N GLU A 101 -18.04 -19.27 -6.27
CA GLU A 101 -19.30 -19.47 -5.54
C GLU A 101 -19.68 -18.26 -4.71
N HIS A 102 -18.71 -17.68 -3.98
CA HIS A 102 -18.93 -16.46 -3.21
C HIS A 102 -19.40 -15.28 -4.08
N GLU A 103 -18.76 -15.05 -5.22
CA GLU A 103 -19.14 -13.97 -6.14
C GLU A 103 -20.51 -14.22 -6.79
N GLN A 104 -20.89 -15.49 -6.97
CA GLN A 104 -22.24 -15.86 -7.43
C GLN A 104 -23.30 -15.53 -6.37
N GLU A 105 -23.05 -15.87 -5.11
CA GLU A 105 -23.92 -15.50 -3.98
C GLU A 105 -24.08 -13.97 -3.89
N CYS A 106 -22.96 -13.22 -3.93
CA CYS A 106 -23.01 -11.76 -3.89
C CYS A 106 -23.77 -11.15 -5.08
N ALA A 107 -23.62 -11.72 -6.28
CA ALA A 107 -24.35 -11.25 -7.46
C ALA A 107 -25.87 -11.52 -7.36
N GLU A 108 -26.26 -12.65 -6.78
CA GLU A 108 -27.67 -12.99 -6.54
C GLU A 108 -28.30 -12.09 -5.46
N GLU A 109 -27.59 -11.86 -4.36
CA GLU A 109 -28.00 -10.94 -3.29
C GLU A 109 -28.18 -9.51 -3.83
N ALA A 110 -27.18 -9.00 -4.56
CA ALA A 110 -27.26 -7.67 -5.17
C ALA A 110 -28.43 -7.55 -6.15
N ALA A 111 -28.68 -8.54 -7.01
CA ALA A 111 -29.83 -8.51 -7.91
C ALA A 111 -31.15 -8.51 -7.14
N THR A 112 -31.25 -9.31 -6.08
CA THR A 112 -32.43 -9.38 -5.20
C THR A 112 -32.70 -8.03 -4.54
N GLU A 113 -31.68 -7.37 -4.01
CA GLU A 113 -31.79 -6.03 -3.39
C GLU A 113 -32.23 -4.95 -4.38
N HIS A 114 -31.81 -5.06 -5.64
CA HIS A 114 -32.21 -4.16 -6.72
C HIS A 114 -33.55 -4.53 -7.39
N GLY A 115 -34.19 -5.63 -6.96
CA GLY A 115 -35.44 -6.13 -7.55
C GLY A 115 -35.27 -6.70 -8.97
N GLU A 116 -34.06 -7.11 -9.33
CA GLU A 116 -33.71 -7.72 -10.60
C GLU A 116 -33.61 -9.25 -10.48
N THR A 117 -33.82 -9.96 -11.59
CA THR A 117 -33.53 -11.39 -11.66
C THR A 117 -32.12 -11.60 -12.19
N TRP A 118 -31.24 -12.17 -11.37
CA TRP A 118 -29.90 -12.53 -11.82
C TRP A 118 -29.95 -13.74 -12.78
N ASN A 119 -29.11 -13.72 -13.81
CA ASN A 119 -29.09 -14.74 -14.87
C ASN A 119 -28.18 -15.93 -14.56
N GLY A 120 -27.63 -16.02 -13.34
CA GLY A 120 -26.72 -17.08 -12.91
C GLY A 120 -25.32 -16.99 -13.52
N LYS A 121 -24.93 -15.85 -14.10
CA LYS A 121 -23.62 -15.66 -14.74
C LYS A 121 -22.84 -14.51 -14.12
N LEU A 122 -21.55 -14.73 -13.91
CA LEU A 122 -20.62 -13.73 -13.44
C LEU A 122 -20.22 -12.77 -14.57
N ARG A 123 -20.19 -11.48 -14.25
CA ARG A 123 -19.66 -10.41 -15.13
C ARG A 123 -18.18 -10.13 -14.86
N TYR A 124 -17.73 -10.46 -13.65
CA TYR A 124 -16.36 -10.32 -13.18
C TYR A 124 -15.95 -11.66 -12.57
N LEU A 125 -14.83 -12.20 -13.05
CA LEU A 125 -14.28 -13.48 -12.60
C LEU A 125 -13.09 -13.21 -11.68
N PRO A 126 -13.12 -13.64 -10.40
CA PRO A 126 -11.98 -13.48 -9.51
C PRO A 126 -10.80 -14.34 -9.99
N ILE A 127 -9.61 -13.75 -10.01
CA ILE A 127 -8.38 -14.44 -10.46
C ILE A 127 -7.23 -14.35 -9.46
N GLY A 128 -7.36 -13.52 -8.43
CA GLY A 128 -6.33 -13.35 -7.41
C GLY A 128 -6.67 -12.23 -6.44
N GLY A 129 -5.76 -11.98 -5.50
CA GLY A 129 -5.92 -10.95 -4.48
C GLY A 129 -5.07 -11.23 -3.26
N PHE A 130 -5.52 -10.73 -2.11
CA PHE A 130 -4.92 -11.01 -0.81
C PHE A 130 -6.00 -11.05 0.27
N GLU A 131 -6.03 -12.17 0.98
CA GLU A 131 -7.02 -12.47 2.02
C GLU A 131 -8.45 -12.11 1.58
N TYR A 132 -9.18 -11.35 2.39
CA TYR A 132 -10.55 -10.90 2.13
C TYR A 132 -10.63 -9.40 1.78
N CYS A 133 -9.50 -8.69 1.75
CA CYS A 133 -9.46 -7.23 1.70
C CYS A 133 -9.08 -6.64 0.34
N ASP A 134 -8.37 -7.39 -0.51
CA ASP A 134 -8.05 -6.99 -1.90
C ASP A 134 -8.40 -8.12 -2.87
N ARG A 135 -9.06 -7.80 -3.99
CA ARG A 135 -9.47 -8.77 -5.01
C ARG A 135 -9.21 -8.24 -6.42
N VAL A 136 -8.72 -9.10 -7.29
CA VAL A 136 -8.44 -8.83 -8.70
C VAL A 136 -9.33 -9.70 -9.56
N TYR A 137 -10.04 -9.05 -10.49
CA TYR A 137 -11.01 -9.64 -11.37
C TYR A 137 -10.65 -9.44 -12.83
N VAL A 138 -11.10 -10.39 -13.66
CA VAL A 138 -11.19 -10.22 -15.11
C VAL A 138 -12.63 -9.91 -15.47
N THR A 139 -12.85 -8.84 -16.22
CA THR A 139 -14.17 -8.55 -16.80
C THR A 139 -14.47 -9.56 -17.90
N VAL A 140 -15.50 -10.39 -17.70
CA VAL A 140 -15.96 -11.42 -18.64
C VAL A 140 -17.31 -11.09 -19.27
N GLU A 141 -17.93 -9.98 -18.85
CA GLU A 141 -19.10 -9.43 -19.54
C GLU A 141 -18.76 -9.01 -20.98
N PRO A 142 -19.56 -9.43 -21.98
CA PRO A 142 -19.37 -8.96 -23.34
C PRO A 142 -19.54 -7.45 -23.45
N GLY A 143 -18.56 -6.76 -24.04
CA GLY A 143 -18.61 -5.31 -24.16
C GLY A 143 -17.24 -4.69 -24.43
N PRO A 144 -17.15 -3.35 -24.44
CA PRO A 144 -15.90 -2.63 -24.70
C PRO A 144 -14.83 -2.87 -23.63
N HIS A 145 -15.23 -3.31 -22.44
CA HIS A 145 -14.34 -3.62 -21.31
C HIS A 145 -14.05 -5.13 -21.16
N ALA A 146 -14.52 -5.97 -22.09
CA ALA A 146 -14.27 -7.40 -22.01
C ALA A 146 -12.76 -7.70 -21.99
N GLY A 147 -12.34 -8.45 -20.97
CA GLY A 147 -10.95 -8.79 -20.70
C GLY A 147 -10.15 -7.76 -19.89
N SER A 148 -10.73 -6.62 -19.53
CA SER A 148 -10.07 -5.68 -18.63
C SER A 148 -9.87 -6.27 -17.24
N ILE A 149 -8.86 -5.76 -16.53
CA ILE A 149 -8.55 -6.19 -15.17
C ILE A 149 -9.01 -5.10 -14.21
N VAL A 150 -9.78 -5.51 -13.20
CA VAL A 150 -10.40 -4.64 -12.22
C VAL A 150 -9.94 -5.09 -10.84
N ALA A 151 -9.60 -4.14 -9.98
CA ALA A 151 -9.33 -4.38 -8.59
C ALA A 151 -10.48 -3.83 -7.73
N TRP A 152 -10.82 -4.57 -6.69
CA TRP A 152 -11.65 -4.13 -5.58
C TRP A 152 -10.79 -4.10 -4.31
N LYS A 153 -11.01 -3.10 -3.48
CA LYS A 153 -10.35 -2.95 -2.17
C LYS A 153 -11.41 -2.65 -1.10
N MET A 154 -11.32 -3.36 0.01
CA MET A 154 -12.19 -3.15 1.17
C MET A 154 -11.99 -1.77 1.78
N GLY A 155 -13.09 -1.06 2.05
CA GLY A 155 -13.06 0.15 2.85
C GLY A 155 -12.73 -0.15 4.32
N LEU A 156 -11.95 0.72 4.95
CA LEU A 156 -11.62 0.67 6.38
C LEU A 156 -12.19 1.91 7.11
N PRO A 157 -13.51 1.98 7.37
CA PRO A 157 -14.13 3.10 8.07
C PRO A 157 -13.42 3.42 9.40
N GLY A 158 -13.11 4.70 9.60
CA GLY A 158 -12.47 5.19 10.81
C GLY A 158 -10.94 5.11 10.81
N TRP A 159 -10.34 4.42 9.83
CA TRP A 159 -8.89 4.45 9.63
C TRP A 159 -8.53 5.69 8.82
N THR A 160 -7.74 6.59 9.42
CA THR A 160 -7.37 7.84 8.74
C THR A 160 -6.56 7.54 7.48
N HIS A 161 -6.88 8.23 6.39
CA HIS A 161 -6.25 8.15 5.07
C HIS A 161 -6.47 6.86 4.29
N ALA A 162 -7.06 5.83 4.89
CA ALA A 162 -7.55 4.68 4.15
C ALA A 162 -8.85 5.03 3.39
N LEU A 163 -9.19 4.22 2.38
CA LEU A 163 -10.54 4.19 1.82
C LEU A 163 -11.58 4.02 2.94
N GLN A 164 -12.61 4.87 2.94
CA GLN A 164 -13.68 4.79 3.96
C GLN A 164 -14.84 3.88 3.54
N GLN A 165 -14.88 3.53 2.26
CA GLN A 165 -15.86 2.63 1.64
C GLN A 165 -15.09 1.75 0.65
N ASP A 166 -15.73 0.69 0.18
CA ASP A 166 -15.14 -0.18 -0.82
C ASP A 166 -14.82 0.61 -2.11
N GLY A 167 -13.60 0.42 -2.60
CA GLY A 167 -13.11 1.06 -3.83
C GLY A 167 -13.01 0.06 -4.97
N ILE A 168 -13.31 0.51 -6.19
CA ILE A 168 -13.15 -0.27 -7.42
C ILE A 168 -12.39 0.57 -8.45
N ALA A 169 -11.39 -0.04 -9.10
CA ALA A 169 -10.65 0.60 -10.19
C ALA A 169 -10.31 -0.40 -11.29
N THR A 170 -10.41 0.04 -12.54
CA THR A 170 -9.79 -0.69 -13.66
C THR A 170 -8.29 -0.46 -13.62
N ILE A 171 -7.52 -1.52 -13.34
CA ILE A 171 -6.06 -1.44 -13.26
C ILE A 171 -5.39 -1.55 -14.63
N ALA A 172 -6.01 -2.26 -15.58
CA ALA A 172 -5.44 -2.44 -16.91
C ALA A 172 -6.49 -2.86 -17.96
N PRO A 173 -6.25 -2.57 -19.25
CA PRO A 173 -7.15 -2.98 -20.33
C PRO A 173 -7.12 -4.49 -20.63
N ASN A 174 -6.11 -5.22 -20.16
CA ASN A 174 -6.01 -6.67 -20.30
C ASN A 174 -4.98 -7.26 -19.31
N LEU A 175 -4.95 -8.59 -19.20
CA LEU A 175 -4.10 -9.31 -18.26
C LEU A 175 -2.60 -9.05 -18.46
N HIS A 176 -2.12 -8.98 -19.71
CA HIS A 176 -0.71 -8.68 -19.95
C HIS A 176 -0.33 -7.27 -19.47
N ALA A 177 -1.21 -6.29 -19.70
CA ALA A 177 -1.01 -4.94 -19.20
C ALA A 177 -1.08 -4.85 -17.66
N ALA A 178 -1.93 -5.65 -17.01
CA ALA A 178 -1.97 -5.72 -15.54
C ALA A 178 -0.66 -6.29 -14.97
N PHE A 179 -0.14 -7.37 -15.56
CA PHE A 179 1.16 -7.89 -15.16
C PHE A 179 2.31 -6.90 -15.46
N ALA A 180 2.22 -6.12 -16.55
CA ALA A 180 3.18 -5.07 -16.82
C ALA A 180 3.13 -3.90 -15.81
N ALA A 181 1.99 -3.70 -15.13
CA ALA A 181 1.84 -2.70 -14.07
C ALA A 181 2.45 -3.16 -12.72
N LEU A 182 2.62 -4.46 -12.50
CA LEU A 182 3.35 -4.99 -11.34
C LEU A 182 4.81 -4.51 -11.38
N CYS A 183 5.34 -4.00 -10.28
CA CYS A 183 6.67 -3.41 -10.25
C CYS A 183 7.36 -3.62 -8.90
N LEU A 184 8.61 -3.15 -8.78
CA LEU A 184 9.28 -2.98 -7.49
C LEU A 184 9.51 -1.49 -7.28
N GLU A 185 8.83 -0.91 -6.30
CA GLU A 185 8.96 0.51 -5.95
C GLU A 185 10.29 0.77 -5.22
N THR A 186 10.76 -0.22 -4.47
CA THR A 186 12.01 -0.20 -3.73
C THR A 186 12.92 -1.36 -4.12
N ASP A 187 14.15 -1.33 -3.59
CA ASP A 187 15.13 -2.37 -3.85
C ASP A 187 15.05 -3.45 -2.77
N PRO A 188 14.57 -4.68 -3.06
CA PRO A 188 14.37 -5.71 -2.04
C PRO A 188 15.68 -6.21 -1.41
N GLU A 189 16.84 -5.89 -1.99
CA GLU A 189 18.14 -6.17 -1.37
C GLU A 189 18.50 -5.18 -0.24
N HIS A 190 17.82 -4.04 -0.18
CA HIS A 190 18.12 -2.94 0.73
C HIS A 190 16.90 -2.45 1.54
N ASP A 191 15.70 -2.96 1.23
CA ASP A 191 14.45 -2.60 1.88
C ASP A 191 13.70 -3.88 2.31
N GLU A 192 13.70 -4.13 3.61
CA GLU A 192 13.07 -5.31 4.23
C GLU A 192 11.53 -5.27 4.14
N ASP A 193 10.94 -4.09 3.93
CA ASP A 193 9.48 -3.93 3.77
C ASP A 193 9.04 -4.15 2.32
N SER A 194 9.97 -4.32 1.37
CA SER A 194 9.65 -4.58 -0.03
C SER A 194 8.95 -5.94 -0.18
N PRO A 195 7.85 -6.04 -0.94
CA PRO A 195 7.24 -7.35 -1.23
C PRO A 195 8.24 -8.28 -1.93
N GLY A 196 9.24 -7.73 -2.64
CA GLY A 196 10.19 -8.53 -3.38
C GLY A 196 11.19 -9.32 -2.54
N VAL A 197 11.30 -9.04 -1.24
CA VAL A 197 12.06 -9.88 -0.30
C VAL A 197 11.58 -11.33 -0.37
N ARG A 198 10.27 -11.53 -0.51
CA ARG A 198 9.66 -12.87 -0.60
C ARG A 198 10.22 -13.72 -1.74
N VAL A 199 10.50 -13.12 -2.90
CA VAL A 199 11.12 -13.85 -4.03
C VAL A 199 12.57 -14.20 -3.72
N LEU A 200 13.32 -13.29 -3.12
CA LEU A 200 14.72 -13.57 -2.76
C LEU A 200 14.81 -14.71 -1.74
N GLU A 201 13.95 -14.70 -0.72
CA GLU A 201 13.84 -15.79 0.27
C GLU A 201 13.46 -17.12 -0.38
N TYR A 202 12.49 -17.11 -1.30
CA TYR A 202 12.09 -18.31 -2.03
C TYR A 202 13.26 -18.91 -2.84
N LEU A 203 14.07 -18.06 -3.46
CA LEU A 203 15.22 -18.53 -4.23
C LEU A 203 16.33 -19.08 -3.33
N ASP A 204 16.58 -18.45 -2.19
CA ASP A 204 17.53 -18.97 -1.20
C ASP A 204 17.12 -20.36 -0.69
N GLU A 205 15.83 -20.54 -0.38
CA GLU A 205 15.25 -21.85 -0.02
C GLU A 205 15.44 -22.87 -1.16
N ARG A 206 15.14 -22.49 -2.41
CA ARG A 206 15.29 -23.41 -3.57
C ARG A 206 16.73 -23.82 -3.82
N VAL A 207 17.69 -22.93 -3.60
CA VAL A 207 19.12 -23.25 -3.71
C VAL A 207 19.54 -24.17 -2.57
N SER A 208 19.23 -23.80 -1.33
CA SER A 208 19.72 -24.48 -0.13
C SER A 208 19.10 -25.87 0.06
N ASP A 209 17.79 -26.00 -0.14
CA ASP A 209 17.04 -27.17 0.27
C ASP A 209 16.56 -28.04 -0.92
N HIS A 210 16.49 -27.45 -2.12
CA HIS A 210 15.89 -28.10 -3.30
C HIS A 210 16.86 -28.27 -4.47
N GLY A 211 18.13 -27.91 -4.31
CA GLY A 211 19.18 -28.17 -5.30
C GLY A 211 19.10 -27.31 -6.56
N MET A 212 18.44 -26.14 -6.49
CA MET A 212 18.50 -25.17 -7.58
C MET A 212 19.95 -24.70 -7.79
N PRO A 213 20.47 -24.68 -9.03
CA PRO A 213 21.80 -24.12 -9.28
C PRO A 213 21.84 -22.62 -8.94
N GLN A 214 22.83 -22.19 -8.16
CA GLN A 214 23.04 -20.77 -7.80
C GLN A 214 23.01 -19.87 -9.03
N ALA A 215 23.67 -20.27 -10.13
CA ALA A 215 23.71 -19.48 -11.36
C ALA A 215 22.31 -19.26 -11.99
N LEU A 216 21.37 -20.20 -11.80
CA LEU A 216 19.99 -20.03 -12.26
C LEU A 216 19.23 -19.07 -11.34
N ALA A 217 19.43 -19.19 -10.02
CA ALA A 217 18.86 -18.26 -9.04
C ALA A 217 19.34 -16.82 -9.29
N ASP A 218 20.65 -16.60 -9.41
CA ASP A 218 21.25 -15.29 -9.71
C ASP A 218 20.70 -14.69 -11.00
N LYS A 219 20.56 -15.54 -12.04
CA LYS A 219 19.97 -15.14 -13.33
C LYS A 219 18.51 -14.72 -13.17
N LEU A 220 17.73 -15.45 -12.38
CA LEU A 220 16.34 -15.09 -12.11
C LEU A 220 16.22 -13.83 -11.26
N THR A 221 17.05 -13.65 -10.24
CA THR A 221 17.12 -12.41 -9.46
C THR A 221 17.42 -11.22 -10.36
N ALA A 222 18.43 -11.33 -11.23
CA ALA A 222 18.75 -10.28 -12.19
C ALA A 222 17.59 -9.99 -13.17
N PHE A 223 16.81 -11.00 -13.57
CA PHE A 223 15.61 -10.80 -14.38
C PHE A 223 14.49 -10.09 -13.61
N TYR A 224 14.23 -10.53 -12.39
CA TYR A 224 13.19 -10.03 -11.49
C TYR A 224 13.40 -8.56 -11.14
N LEU A 225 14.64 -8.17 -10.80
CA LEU A 225 15.00 -6.79 -10.46
C LEU A 225 14.84 -5.81 -11.63
N ARG A 226 14.60 -6.28 -12.86
CA ARG A 226 14.26 -5.40 -14.01
C ARG A 226 12.87 -4.77 -13.87
N ALA A 227 12.00 -5.32 -13.02
CA ALA A 227 10.72 -4.72 -12.68
C ALA A 227 10.85 -3.51 -11.73
N ARG A 228 12.06 -3.24 -11.21
CA ARG A 228 12.34 -2.10 -10.36
C ARG A 228 12.22 -0.80 -11.12
N LEU A 229 11.50 0.15 -10.54
CA LEU A 229 11.33 1.47 -11.11
C LEU A 229 12.55 2.34 -10.84
N ASP A 230 13.00 3.04 -11.87
CA ASP A 230 14.09 4.01 -11.78
C ASP A 230 13.54 5.43 -11.91
N TRP A 231 13.30 6.09 -10.78
CA TRP A 231 12.99 7.52 -10.75
C TRP A 231 14.24 8.40 -10.78
N ARG A 232 15.43 7.86 -10.45
CA ARG A 232 16.68 8.63 -10.39
C ARG A 232 17.17 9.02 -11.78
N GLY A 233 17.03 8.12 -12.76
CA GLY A 233 17.33 8.41 -14.17
C GLY A 233 16.55 9.62 -14.71
N PRO A 234 15.20 9.61 -14.69
CA PRO A 234 14.37 10.75 -15.09
C PRO A 234 14.61 12.02 -14.25
N LEU A 235 14.90 11.89 -12.96
CA LEU A 235 15.28 13.03 -12.12
C LEU A 235 16.56 13.71 -12.64
N ALA A 236 17.61 12.92 -12.93
CA ALA A 236 18.88 13.43 -13.45
C ALA A 236 18.73 14.02 -14.87
N ALA A 237 17.81 13.49 -15.67
CA ALA A 237 17.49 13.98 -17.01
C ALA A 237 16.54 15.20 -17.03
N GLY A 238 15.93 15.55 -15.89
CA GLY A 238 14.92 16.61 -15.80
C GLY A 238 13.56 16.25 -16.41
N THR A 239 13.30 14.97 -16.66
CA THR A 239 12.07 14.45 -17.27
C THR A 239 11.16 13.75 -16.27
N LEU A 240 11.50 13.76 -14.97
CA LEU A 240 10.74 13.06 -13.93
C LEU A 240 9.24 13.39 -13.94
N LEU A 241 8.87 14.64 -14.18
CA LEU A 241 7.48 15.10 -14.16
C LEU A 241 6.65 14.62 -15.37
N GLU A 242 7.26 13.97 -16.36
CA GLU A 242 6.53 13.27 -17.43
C GLU A 242 5.81 12.02 -16.89
N SER A 243 6.19 11.52 -15.71
CA SER A 243 5.54 10.42 -15.00
C SER A 243 5.19 10.83 -13.56
N ALA A 244 3.91 11.10 -13.32
CA ALA A 244 3.41 11.42 -11.97
C ALA A 244 3.74 10.31 -10.95
N TYR A 245 3.71 9.05 -11.39
CA TYR A 245 4.02 7.91 -10.53
C TYR A 245 5.50 7.90 -10.09
N LEU A 246 6.45 8.09 -11.02
CA LEU A 246 7.87 8.17 -10.66
C LEU A 246 8.18 9.39 -9.79
N ALA A 247 7.53 10.53 -10.04
CA ALA A 247 7.65 11.71 -9.19
C ALA A 247 7.13 11.44 -7.77
N GLY A 248 5.99 10.75 -7.65
CA GLY A 248 5.44 10.29 -6.37
C GLY A 248 6.41 9.37 -5.62
N LEU A 249 7.05 8.41 -6.30
CA LEU A 249 8.05 7.53 -5.69
C LEU A 249 9.30 8.27 -5.21
N ALA A 250 9.80 9.21 -6.00
CA ALA A 250 10.91 10.07 -5.59
C ALA A 250 10.56 10.87 -4.32
N LEU A 251 9.34 11.42 -4.26
CA LEU A 251 8.85 12.13 -3.07
C LEU A 251 8.71 11.21 -1.86
N GLN A 252 8.10 10.03 -2.02
CA GLN A 252 8.01 9.05 -0.93
C GLN A 252 9.38 8.64 -0.39
N HIS A 253 10.37 8.44 -1.28
CA HIS A 253 11.74 8.17 -0.89
C HIS A 253 12.34 9.33 -0.08
N ALA A 254 12.12 10.57 -0.52
CA ALA A 254 12.58 11.76 0.21
C ALA A 254 11.99 11.81 1.62
N LEU A 255 10.69 11.52 1.77
CA LEU A 255 10.02 11.52 3.08
C LEU A 255 10.53 10.39 3.98
N ALA A 256 10.70 9.18 3.45
CA ALA A 256 11.18 8.04 4.22
C ALA A 256 12.59 8.24 4.80
N HIS A 257 13.41 9.09 4.16
CA HIS A 257 14.80 9.36 4.56
C HIS A 257 14.99 10.75 5.18
N ASP A 258 13.91 11.52 5.39
CA ASP A 258 13.94 12.92 5.81
C ASP A 258 14.87 13.80 4.95
N ASP A 259 14.89 13.55 3.64
CA ASP A 259 15.78 14.21 2.66
C ASP A 259 15.15 15.50 2.12
N ASP A 260 15.44 16.61 2.82
CA ASP A 260 14.97 17.94 2.44
C ASP A 260 15.58 18.43 1.13
N ALA A 261 16.82 18.01 0.80
CA ALA A 261 17.50 18.39 -0.43
C ALA A 261 16.79 17.81 -1.66
N LEU A 262 16.36 16.55 -1.58
CA LEU A 262 15.56 15.92 -2.63
C LEU A 262 14.19 16.61 -2.77
N VAL A 263 13.50 16.95 -1.68
CA VAL A 263 12.25 17.73 -1.75
C VAL A 263 12.46 19.06 -2.47
N ARG A 264 13.51 19.81 -2.13
CA ARG A 264 13.86 21.08 -2.80
C ARG A 264 14.17 20.89 -4.27
N GLN A 265 14.84 19.79 -4.63
CA GLN A 265 15.12 19.45 -6.03
C GLN A 265 13.81 19.16 -6.81
N LEU A 266 12.89 18.40 -6.23
CA LEU A 266 11.57 18.12 -6.82
C LEU A 266 10.77 19.41 -7.01
N ALA A 267 10.77 20.30 -6.01
CA ALA A 267 10.15 21.61 -6.10
C ALA A 267 10.77 22.47 -7.21
N ALA A 268 12.10 22.46 -7.36
CA ALA A 268 12.80 23.20 -8.41
C ALA A 268 12.50 22.70 -9.83
N LEU A 269 12.12 21.42 -9.98
CA LEU A 269 11.60 20.89 -11.24
C LEU A 269 10.17 21.32 -11.55
N GLY A 270 9.46 21.92 -10.59
CA GLY A 270 8.08 22.35 -10.73
C GLY A 270 7.05 21.32 -10.23
N MET A 271 7.46 20.36 -9.39
CA MET A 271 6.52 19.45 -8.75
C MET A 271 5.56 20.23 -7.85
N VAL A 272 4.26 19.95 -7.97
CA VAL A 272 3.22 20.48 -7.08
C VAL A 272 2.89 19.42 -6.03
N PHE A 273 2.67 19.85 -4.79
CA PHE A 273 2.51 18.98 -3.63
C PHE A 273 1.07 18.95 -3.08
N ASP A 274 0.07 19.17 -3.94
CA ASP A 274 -1.34 19.29 -3.56
C ASP A 274 -2.15 17.98 -3.66
N GLY A 275 -1.65 17.01 -4.42
CA GLY A 275 -2.26 15.69 -4.58
C GLY A 275 -1.98 14.74 -3.41
N PRO A 276 -2.80 13.69 -3.25
CA PRO A 276 -2.53 12.63 -2.30
C PRO A 276 -1.26 11.84 -2.69
N LEU A 277 -0.53 11.39 -1.66
CA LEU A 277 0.69 10.61 -1.82
C LEU A 277 0.55 9.17 -1.29
N ARG A 278 -0.32 8.96 -0.28
CA ARG A 278 -0.62 7.64 0.30
C ARG A 278 -2.05 7.63 0.81
N GLY A 279 -2.91 6.84 0.19
CA GLY A 279 -4.35 6.91 0.41
C GLY A 279 -4.84 8.33 0.14
N SER A 280 -5.51 8.95 1.11
CA SER A 280 -5.89 10.38 1.03
C SER A 280 -4.87 11.35 1.66
N ALA A 281 -3.75 10.86 2.20
CA ALA A 281 -2.77 11.71 2.89
C ALA A 281 -2.01 12.60 1.91
N THR A 282 -1.92 13.89 2.22
CA THR A 282 -1.05 14.85 1.52
C THR A 282 0.43 14.61 1.84
N PRO A 283 1.38 15.13 1.04
CA PRO A 283 2.81 15.03 1.33
C PRO A 283 3.20 15.52 2.72
N ILE A 284 2.60 16.62 3.20
CA ILE A 284 2.85 17.15 4.56
C ILE A 284 2.39 16.16 5.62
N GLU A 285 1.21 15.56 5.46
CA GLU A 285 0.69 14.58 6.44
C GLU A 285 1.57 13.32 6.47
N VAL A 286 1.98 12.83 5.31
CA VAL A 286 2.92 11.68 5.23
C VAL A 286 4.24 12.00 5.93
N ALA A 287 4.81 13.19 5.68
CA ALA A 287 6.06 13.61 6.32
C ALA A 287 5.92 13.69 7.85
N LEU A 288 4.80 14.22 8.37
CA LEU A 288 4.56 14.31 9.81
C LEU A 288 4.36 12.93 10.47
N ILE A 289 3.61 12.03 9.80
CA ILE A 289 3.40 10.64 10.24
C ILE A 289 4.73 9.88 10.30
N GLN A 290 5.61 10.07 9.33
CA GLN A 290 6.95 9.45 9.29
C GLN A 290 7.98 10.19 10.15
N HIS A 291 7.62 11.35 10.70
CA HIS A 291 8.49 12.22 11.49
C HIS A 291 9.68 12.79 10.69
N ALA A 292 9.49 12.94 9.38
CA ALA A 292 10.43 13.54 8.45
C ALA A 292 10.34 15.07 8.52
N TYR A 293 10.90 15.65 9.58
CA TYR A 293 10.73 17.07 9.88
C TYR A 293 11.52 18.00 8.98
N ALA A 294 12.70 17.59 8.49
CA ALA A 294 13.46 18.39 7.53
C ALA A 294 12.75 18.42 6.17
N ALA A 295 12.28 17.27 5.70
CA ALA A 295 11.49 17.15 4.48
C ALA A 295 10.15 17.90 4.58
N ALA A 296 9.46 17.82 5.74
CA ALA A 296 8.25 18.60 5.99
C ALA A 296 8.51 20.11 5.90
N ASP A 297 9.63 20.60 6.45
CA ASP A 297 10.01 22.01 6.38
C ASP A 297 10.25 22.47 4.93
N ALA A 298 10.95 21.64 4.13
CA ALA A 298 11.15 21.89 2.70
C ALA A 298 9.84 21.88 1.90
N LEU A 299 8.92 20.98 2.20
CA LEU A 299 7.58 20.96 1.57
C LEU A 299 6.81 22.26 1.88
N LEU A 300 6.85 22.74 3.12
CA LEU A 300 6.24 24.01 3.51
C LEU A 300 6.91 25.21 2.82
N GLU A 301 8.21 25.12 2.48
CA GLU A 301 8.90 26.18 1.73
C GLU A 301 8.46 26.20 0.27
N ALA A 302 8.25 25.01 -0.29
CA ALA A 302 7.74 24.83 -1.63
C ALA A 302 6.24 25.13 -1.77
N GLY A 303 5.55 25.50 -0.68
CA GLY A 303 4.15 25.88 -0.68
C GLY A 303 3.17 24.71 -0.69
N ALA A 304 3.58 23.55 -0.18
CA ALA A 304 2.67 22.43 0.00
C ALA A 304 1.50 22.82 0.93
N PRO A 305 0.24 22.45 0.61
CA PRO A 305 -0.91 22.79 1.42
C PRO A 305 -0.87 22.11 2.78
N VAL A 306 -1.31 22.82 3.82
CA VAL A 306 -1.40 22.32 5.19
C VAL A 306 -2.86 22.07 5.53
N CYS A 307 -3.19 20.84 5.94
CA CYS A 307 -4.54 20.53 6.40
C CYS A 307 -4.79 21.15 7.79
N PRO A 308 -6.04 21.52 8.12
CA PRO A 308 -6.39 22.09 9.42
C PRO A 308 -5.94 21.24 10.62
N THR A 309 -5.92 19.92 10.45
CA THR A 309 -5.58 18.95 11.51
C THR A 309 -4.11 18.50 11.47
N ALA A 310 -3.23 19.15 10.70
CA ALA A 310 -1.84 18.71 10.53
C ALA A 310 -1.08 18.55 11.86
N ILE A 311 -1.32 19.45 12.82
CA ILE A 311 -0.70 19.38 14.16
C ILE A 311 -1.11 18.12 14.96
N HIS A 312 -2.21 17.45 14.57
CA HIS A 312 -2.62 16.19 15.16
C HIS A 312 -1.77 15.00 14.68
N ARG A 313 -0.92 15.15 13.66
CA ARG A 313 -0.02 14.09 13.16
C ARG A 313 1.33 14.03 13.88
N ILE A 314 1.55 14.92 14.84
CA ILE A 314 2.79 14.96 15.62
C ILE A 314 2.78 13.84 16.65
N GLU A 315 3.66 12.86 16.48
CA GLU A 315 3.85 11.76 17.45
C GLU A 315 5.27 11.68 18.03
N ARG A 316 6.23 12.42 17.48
CA ARG A 316 7.57 12.64 18.05
C ARG A 316 7.79 14.12 18.36
N LYS A 317 8.88 14.44 19.05
CA LYS A 317 9.23 15.80 19.48
C LYS A 317 9.44 16.70 18.25
N PRO A 318 8.50 17.60 17.89
CA PRO A 318 8.67 18.45 16.73
C PRO A 318 9.62 19.63 17.04
N PRO A 319 10.36 20.13 16.05
CA PRO A 319 11.00 21.45 16.12
C PRO A 319 9.94 22.55 16.30
N PRO A 320 10.12 23.52 17.23
CA PRO A 320 9.16 24.62 17.41
C PRO A 320 8.94 25.45 16.14
N GLN A 321 9.97 25.62 15.32
CA GLN A 321 9.89 26.36 14.05
C GLN A 321 8.94 25.68 13.06
N LEU A 322 8.97 24.34 12.98
CA LEU A 322 8.06 23.58 12.13
C LEU A 322 6.60 23.83 12.53
N VAL A 323 6.31 23.78 13.84
CA VAL A 323 4.96 24.04 14.36
C VAL A 323 4.52 25.47 14.06
N GLN A 324 5.40 26.46 14.24
CA GLN A 324 5.09 27.84 13.87
C GLN A 324 4.70 27.98 12.39
N ARG A 325 5.41 27.28 11.50
CA ARG A 325 5.13 27.31 10.06
C ARG A 325 3.82 26.61 9.71
N LEU A 326 3.54 25.44 10.31
CA LEU A 326 2.26 24.75 10.14
C LEU A 326 1.08 25.66 10.51
N LEU A 327 1.17 26.35 11.65
CA LEU A 327 0.14 27.32 12.08
C LEU A 327 0.02 28.49 11.10
N ALA A 328 1.14 29.05 10.64
CA ALA A 328 1.15 30.15 9.68
C ALA A 328 0.56 29.78 8.31
N GLN A 329 0.58 28.49 7.95
CA GLN A 329 0.11 27.99 6.66
C GLN A 329 -1.24 27.27 6.72
N GLY A 330 -1.96 27.35 7.85
CA GLY A 330 -3.37 26.95 7.92
C GLY A 330 -3.71 25.82 8.88
N ALA A 331 -2.75 25.26 9.62
CA ALA A 331 -3.08 24.34 10.71
C ALA A 331 -3.86 25.07 11.81
N VAL A 332 -4.96 24.48 12.26
CA VAL A 332 -5.83 25.07 13.28
C VAL A 332 -5.29 24.74 14.67
N PRO A 333 -4.92 25.74 15.49
CA PRO A 333 -4.44 25.51 16.84
C PRO A 333 -5.59 25.05 17.74
N ASP A 334 -5.38 23.97 18.50
CA ASP A 334 -6.35 23.47 19.48
C ASP A 334 -5.67 22.79 20.67
N ALA A 335 -6.48 22.47 21.70
CA ALA A 335 -6.03 21.81 22.91
C ALA A 335 -5.40 20.43 22.67
N LEU A 336 -5.83 19.70 21.63
CA LEU A 336 -5.28 18.41 21.27
C LEU A 336 -3.86 18.52 20.71
N GLY A 337 -3.61 19.50 19.85
CA GLY A 337 -2.27 19.83 19.35
C GLY A 337 -1.31 20.22 20.47
N VAL A 338 -1.78 21.01 21.45
CA VAL A 338 -1.00 21.34 22.66
C VAL A 338 -0.63 20.05 23.41
N ALA A 339 -1.63 19.22 23.74
CA ALA A 339 -1.41 17.98 24.49
C ALA A 339 -0.49 16.99 23.76
N ARG A 340 -0.60 16.83 22.44
CA ARG A 340 0.32 15.99 21.66
C ARG A 340 1.75 16.50 21.72
N CYS A 341 1.98 17.81 21.54
CA CYS A 341 3.33 18.39 21.64
C CYS A 341 3.92 18.22 23.04
N VAL A 342 3.12 18.41 24.09
CA VAL A 342 3.53 18.15 25.48
C VAL A 342 3.91 16.69 25.67
N ALA A 343 3.03 15.76 25.29
CA ALA A 343 3.28 14.32 25.42
C ALA A 343 4.60 13.93 24.72
N CYS A 344 4.89 14.50 23.55
CA CYS A 344 6.12 14.30 22.81
C CYS A 344 7.38 14.96 23.42
N GLY A 345 7.28 15.67 24.55
CA GLY A 345 8.41 16.35 25.18
C GLY A 345 8.81 17.66 24.47
N SER A 346 7.86 18.34 23.82
CA SER A 346 8.06 19.65 23.17
C SER A 346 7.19 20.75 23.80
N PRO A 347 7.52 21.20 25.04
CA PRO A 347 6.75 22.23 25.73
C PRO A 347 6.82 23.60 25.02
N GLU A 348 7.88 23.88 24.29
CA GLU A 348 8.00 25.11 23.50
C GLU A 348 7.02 25.14 22.34
N ALA A 349 6.93 24.05 21.56
CA ALA A 349 5.94 23.91 20.51
C ALA A 349 4.51 23.95 21.07
N ALA A 350 4.27 23.31 22.22
CA ALA A 350 2.98 23.36 22.90
C ALA A 350 2.55 24.80 23.27
N ARG A 351 3.48 25.61 23.80
CA ARG A 351 3.22 27.03 24.11
C ARG A 351 2.95 27.85 22.84
N LEU A 352 3.61 27.55 21.72
CA LEU A 352 3.33 28.21 20.44
C LEU A 352 1.89 27.94 19.97
N ILE A 353 1.46 26.68 20.01
CA ILE A 353 0.07 26.31 19.65
C ILE A 353 -0.91 27.00 20.60
N ALA A 354 -0.67 26.92 21.91
CA ALA A 354 -1.57 27.51 22.89
C ALA A 354 -1.65 29.03 22.81
N ALA A 355 -0.56 29.73 22.47
CA ALA A 355 -0.59 31.17 22.24
C ALA A 355 -1.36 31.55 20.97
N ALA A 356 -1.44 30.64 19.99
CA ALA A 356 -2.28 30.79 18.81
C ALA A 356 -3.74 30.39 19.08
N CYS A 357 -4.01 29.60 20.14
CA CYS A 357 -5.36 29.35 20.62
C CYS A 357 -5.93 30.61 21.30
N GLY A 358 -7.20 30.92 21.04
CA GLY A 358 -7.90 32.01 21.71
C GLY A 358 -8.25 31.72 23.17
N GLU A 359 -9.16 32.52 23.73
CA GLU A 359 -9.67 32.33 25.09
C GLU A 359 -10.26 30.92 25.29
N GLY A 360 -10.06 30.34 26.48
CA GLY A 360 -10.60 29.03 26.85
C GLY A 360 -9.67 27.83 26.62
N VAL A 361 -8.51 28.04 25.97
CA VAL A 361 -7.54 26.96 25.72
C VAL A 361 -7.04 26.28 26.99
N GLN A 362 -6.87 27.00 28.10
CA GLN A 362 -6.40 26.41 29.36
C GLN A 362 -7.35 25.33 29.90
N THR A 363 -8.66 25.60 29.90
CA THR A 363 -9.67 24.62 30.33
C THR A 363 -9.73 23.44 29.37
N ALA A 364 -9.80 23.71 28.06
CA ALA A 364 -9.84 22.64 27.06
C ALA A 364 -8.57 21.76 27.09
N TYR A 365 -7.40 22.37 27.31
CA TYR A 365 -6.14 21.65 27.48
C TYR A 365 -6.18 20.74 28.70
N ALA A 366 -6.69 21.21 29.84
CA ALA A 366 -6.78 20.38 31.05
C ALA A 366 -7.61 19.12 30.80
N ASP A 367 -8.77 19.25 30.15
CA ASP A 367 -9.65 18.12 29.83
C ASP A 367 -8.96 17.11 28.89
N VAL A 368 -8.34 17.60 27.81
CA VAL A 368 -7.65 16.74 26.84
C VAL A 368 -6.40 16.09 27.43
N ARG A 369 -5.61 16.85 28.21
CA ARG A 369 -4.43 16.35 28.94
C ARG A 369 -4.81 15.20 29.86
N ASP A 370 -5.86 15.37 30.67
CA ASP A 370 -6.27 14.37 31.64
C ASP A 370 -6.83 13.13 30.95
N SER A 371 -7.63 13.29 29.89
CA SER A 371 -8.09 12.15 29.09
C SER A 371 -6.92 11.38 28.46
N MET A 372 -5.97 12.09 27.83
CA MET A 372 -4.83 11.47 27.15
C MET A 372 -3.87 10.79 28.15
N ALA A 373 -3.59 11.43 29.29
CA ALA A 373 -2.75 10.85 30.33
C ALA A 373 -3.37 9.58 30.90
N ASN A 374 -4.69 9.56 31.15
CA ASN A 374 -5.39 8.39 31.64
C ASN A 374 -5.33 7.21 30.64
N THR A 375 -5.47 7.47 29.34
CA THR A 375 -5.29 6.46 28.29
C THR A 375 -3.88 5.86 28.32
N TYR A 376 -2.84 6.70 28.35
CA TYR A 376 -1.46 6.20 28.41
C TYR A 376 -1.14 5.46 29.73
N GLU A 377 -1.71 5.89 30.86
CA GLU A 377 -1.59 5.17 32.14
C GLU A 377 -2.25 3.79 32.10
N GLU A 378 -3.39 3.65 31.41
CA GLU A 378 -4.05 2.36 31.18
C GLU A 378 -3.23 1.46 30.27
N ASP A 379 -2.76 1.97 29.13
CA ASP A 379 -1.90 1.19 28.23
C ASP A 379 -0.60 0.78 28.91
N LEU A 380 0.01 1.66 29.71
CA LEU A 380 1.20 1.34 30.50
C LEU A 380 0.95 0.18 31.47
N ARG A 381 -0.20 0.17 32.16
CA ARG A 381 -0.59 -0.96 33.03
C ARG A 381 -0.73 -2.25 32.23
N ARG A 382 -1.33 -2.20 31.03
CA ARG A 382 -1.52 -3.38 30.17
C ARG A 382 -0.20 -3.90 29.61
N VAL A 383 0.69 -3.02 29.16
CA VAL A 383 2.04 -3.38 28.66
C VAL A 383 2.86 -4.03 29.78
N ARG A 384 2.90 -3.44 30.98
CA ARG A 384 3.59 -4.03 32.14
C ARG A 384 3.03 -5.39 32.56
N ALA A 385 1.75 -5.62 32.31
CA ALA A 385 1.09 -6.90 32.55
C ALA A 385 1.25 -7.92 31.40
N GLY A 386 1.95 -7.57 30.31
CA GLY A 386 2.10 -8.41 29.12
C GLY A 386 0.81 -8.59 28.32
N LYS A 387 -0.20 -7.73 28.51
CA LYS A 387 -1.52 -7.82 27.87
C LYS A 387 -1.68 -6.93 26.64
N LEU A 388 -0.65 -6.15 26.30
CA LEU A 388 -0.64 -5.25 25.16
C LEU A 388 0.81 -5.11 24.66
N GLY A 389 1.02 -5.30 23.36
CA GLY A 389 2.19 -4.78 22.67
C GLY A 389 1.92 -3.34 22.26
N HIS A 390 2.78 -2.40 22.62
CA HIS A 390 2.63 -0.98 22.27
C HIS A 390 3.96 -0.47 21.72
N TYR A 391 3.95 0.27 20.61
CA TYR A 391 5.17 0.70 19.90
C TYR A 391 6.11 1.57 20.76
N LEU A 392 5.56 2.39 21.66
CA LEU A 392 6.35 3.17 22.63
C LEU A 392 6.98 2.33 23.76
N GLY A 393 6.51 1.10 23.99
CA GLY A 393 6.86 0.30 25.16
C GLY A 393 6.45 0.95 26.50
N ALA A 394 6.86 0.32 27.61
CA ALA A 394 6.51 0.80 28.94
C ALA A 394 7.22 2.12 29.32
N GLU A 395 8.46 2.31 28.87
CA GLU A 395 9.24 3.51 29.17
C GLU A 395 8.69 4.73 28.44
N GLY A 396 8.45 4.62 27.13
CA GLY A 396 7.88 5.72 26.35
C GLY A 396 6.48 6.12 26.82
N LEU A 397 5.63 5.15 27.21
CA LEU A 397 4.33 5.48 27.81
C LEU A 397 4.47 6.21 29.15
N ALA A 398 5.40 5.79 30.02
CA ALA A 398 5.64 6.47 31.29
C ALA A 398 6.15 7.91 31.09
N GLU A 399 7.04 8.13 30.11
CA GLU A 399 7.54 9.45 29.74
C GLU A 399 6.40 10.36 29.24
N ARG A 400 5.51 9.86 28.39
CA ARG A 400 4.34 10.60 27.87
C ARG A 400 3.43 11.07 29.00
N VAL A 401 3.16 10.19 29.97
CA VAL A 401 2.36 10.52 31.16
C VAL A 401 3.06 11.58 31.99
N ALA A 402 4.36 11.43 32.28
CA ALA A 402 5.13 12.40 33.06
C ALA A 402 5.10 13.78 32.39
N ASN A 403 5.40 13.86 31.10
CA ASN A 403 5.36 15.11 30.34
C ASN A 403 4.01 15.82 30.45
N LEU A 404 2.90 15.08 30.27
CA LEU A 404 1.55 15.61 30.38
C LEU A 404 1.23 16.13 31.78
N ARG A 405 1.63 15.41 32.84
CA ARG A 405 1.34 15.77 34.23
C ARG A 405 2.19 16.94 34.74
N GLU A 406 3.42 17.07 34.27
CA GLU A 406 4.36 18.12 34.70
C GLU A 406 4.11 19.47 34.00
N PHE A 407 3.60 19.46 32.77
CA PHE A 407 3.36 20.69 32.02
C PHE A 407 2.08 21.43 32.46
N SER A 408 2.27 22.70 32.82
CA SER A 408 1.18 23.66 33.04
C SER A 408 1.19 24.73 31.97
N LEU A 409 0.00 25.06 31.45
CA LEU A 409 -0.18 26.06 30.40
C LEU A 409 -0.32 27.49 30.93
#